data_AF-A0A3M7QRN1-F1
#
_entry.id   AF-A0A3M7QRN1-F1
#
_cell.length_a   1.000
_cell.length_b   1.000
_cell.length_c   1.000
_cell.angle_alpha   90.00
_cell.angle_beta   90.00
_cell.angle_gamma   90.00
#
_symmetry.space_group_name_H-M   'P 1'
#
loop_
_entity.id
_entity.type
_entity.pdbx_description
1 polymer ?
#
loop_
_entity_poly.entity_id
_entity_poly.type
_entity_poly.pdbx_seq_one_letter_code
_entity_poly.pdbx_strand_id
1 'polypeptide(L)'
;MSPSQIVRKLAQFIWPKNKTHIKIRVLIAVGLLIGSKLLNLLVPFLFKDIVDFLSKNAKIQDFGESASDKAFVTMIALIIGYGCARSGASLFSELRSAIFATVAQSSVTQLASQVFRHLHKLDLNFHLNRQTGALSKAIDRGTRGVSFVLSALLFNIAPTIVEVAMVSGILCAKFGPNYALVSIGCIGAYTMFTFLTIRWRTKFRVDMNKAENEAGNKAIDSLINYKTVKYFNNDDYEVKRYEQSLIKYQQSAIKTSTSLAVLNFGQNAIFSTGLTAIMLLAGYGAVCGQMTVGDLVMCNALWFQLSVPI
;
A
#
# COMPACT_ATOMS: atom_id res chain seq x y z
N MET A 1 0.22 -16.22 -21.90
CA MET A 1 1.50 -15.92 -21.21
C MET A 1 1.31 -16.23 -19.74
N SER A 2 2.26 -16.92 -19.10
CA SER A 2 2.20 -17.14 -17.65
C SER A 2 2.44 -15.82 -16.89
N PRO A 3 1.92 -15.66 -15.66
CA PRO A 3 2.18 -14.47 -14.83
C PRO A 3 3.67 -14.19 -14.67
N SER A 4 4.51 -15.23 -14.55
CA SER A 4 5.96 -15.13 -14.43
C SER A 4 6.64 -14.54 -15.67
N GLN A 5 6.15 -14.87 -16.88
CA GLN A 5 6.67 -14.31 -18.13
C GLN A 5 6.32 -12.82 -18.27
N ILE A 6 5.15 -12.41 -17.80
CA ILE A 6 4.72 -11.01 -17.80
C ILE A 6 5.62 -10.23 -16.85
N VAL A 7 5.78 -10.66 -15.60
CA VAL A 7 6.67 -10.00 -14.63
C VAL A 7 8.10 -9.91 -15.16
N ARG A 8 8.64 -10.98 -15.78
CA ARG A 8 10.00 -10.96 -16.35
C ARG A 8 10.15 -9.96 -17.51
N LYS A 9 9.17 -9.87 -18.41
CA LYS A 9 9.18 -8.86 -19.47
C LYS A 9 9.02 -7.44 -18.92
N LEU A 10 8.21 -7.25 -17.88
CA LEU A 10 8.01 -5.95 -17.25
C LEU A 10 9.24 -5.50 -16.46
N ALA A 11 9.95 -6.42 -15.78
CA ALA A 11 11.19 -6.14 -15.08
C ALA A 11 12.29 -5.58 -16.02
N GLN A 12 12.30 -5.99 -17.29
CA GLN A 12 13.22 -5.43 -18.30
C GLN A 12 12.97 -3.93 -18.59
N PHE A 13 11.77 -3.41 -18.29
CA PHE A 13 11.46 -1.98 -18.44
C PHE A 13 11.89 -1.14 -17.24
N ILE A 14 11.98 -1.71 -16.03
CA ILE A 14 12.60 -1.03 -14.86
C ILE A 14 14.12 -1.17 -14.88
N TRP A 15 14.65 -2.27 -15.42
CA TRP A 15 16.08 -2.47 -15.61
C TRP A 15 16.48 -2.43 -17.10
N PRO A 16 16.40 -1.25 -17.76
CA PRO A 16 16.71 -1.13 -19.17
C PRO A 16 18.20 -1.42 -19.41
N LYS A 17 18.50 -2.31 -20.37
CA LYS A 17 19.87 -2.72 -20.69
C LYS A 17 20.79 -1.53 -21.05
N ASN A 18 20.27 -0.53 -21.76
CA ASN A 18 21.02 0.59 -22.35
C ASN A 18 21.10 1.89 -21.53
N LYS A 19 20.51 1.98 -20.32
CA LYS A 19 20.49 3.25 -19.54
C LYS A 19 21.10 3.08 -18.16
N THR A 20 22.43 3.28 -18.05
CA THR A 20 23.19 3.16 -16.80
C THR A 20 22.68 4.08 -15.69
N HIS A 21 22.31 5.32 -16.03
CA HIS A 21 21.75 6.28 -15.07
C HIS A 21 20.44 5.80 -14.42
N ILE A 22 19.59 5.03 -15.13
CA ILE A 22 18.38 4.45 -14.53
C ILE A 22 18.73 3.33 -13.55
N LYS A 23 19.70 2.47 -13.89
CA LYS A 23 20.16 1.39 -12.99
C LYS A 23 20.71 1.95 -11.68
N ILE A 24 21.50 3.02 -11.74
CA ILE A 24 22.05 3.69 -10.54
C ILE A 24 20.91 4.22 -9.66
N ARG A 25 19.90 4.88 -10.25
CA ARG A 25 18.74 5.38 -9.49
C ARG A 25 17.95 4.26 -8.83
N VAL A 26 17.80 3.12 -9.50
CA VAL A 26 17.16 1.92 -8.91
C VAL A 26 17.97 1.42 -7.71
N LEU A 27 19.29 1.32 -7.83
CA LEU A 27 20.16 0.90 -6.71
C LEU A 27 20.08 1.87 -5.52
N ILE A 28 20.11 3.18 -5.78
CA ILE A 28 19.95 4.20 -4.73
C ILE A 28 18.57 4.08 -4.06
N ALA A 29 17.50 3.90 -4.84
CA ALA A 29 16.15 3.73 -4.29
C ALA A 29 16.03 2.46 -3.43
N VAL A 30 16.66 1.36 -3.83
CA VAL A 30 16.72 0.12 -3.03
C VAL A 30 17.55 0.33 -1.74
N GLY A 31 18.68 1.02 -1.82
CA GLY A 31 19.47 1.37 -0.64
C GLY A 31 18.68 2.23 0.36
N LEU A 32 18.00 3.27 -0.12
CA LEU A 32 17.13 4.11 0.70
C LEU A 32 15.93 3.33 1.26
N LEU A 33 15.38 2.37 0.52
CA LEU A 33 14.34 1.48 1.01
C LEU A 33 14.80 0.66 2.21
N ILE A 34 15.96 0.01 2.09
CA ILE A 34 16.54 -0.80 3.16
C ILE A 34 16.84 0.08 4.37
N GLY A 35 17.49 1.23 4.16
CA GLY A 35 17.78 2.19 5.23
C GLY A 35 16.52 2.68 5.95
N SER A 36 15.46 3.02 5.20
CA SER A 36 14.17 3.42 5.77
C SER A 36 13.56 2.32 6.64
N LYS A 37 13.57 1.06 6.17
CA LYS A 37 13.03 -0.08 6.92
C LYS A 37 13.85 -0.40 8.18
N LEU A 38 15.17 -0.34 8.10
CA LEU A 38 16.04 -0.53 9.27
C LEU A 38 15.81 0.57 10.32
N LEU A 39 15.74 1.85 9.90
CA LEU A 39 15.43 2.94 10.82
C LEU A 39 14.05 2.78 11.46
N ASN A 40 13.04 2.38 10.68
CA ASN A 40 11.72 2.08 11.23
C ASN A 40 11.75 0.96 12.27
N LEU A 41 12.52 -0.11 12.04
CA LEU A 41 12.68 -1.20 13.00
C LEU A 41 13.40 -0.76 14.28
N LEU A 42 14.23 0.29 14.26
CA LEU A 42 14.90 0.82 15.45
C LEU A 42 13.98 1.65 16.33
N VAL A 43 12.94 2.28 15.76
CA VAL A 43 12.02 3.17 16.49
C VAL A 43 11.39 2.50 17.72
N PRO A 44 10.85 1.26 17.65
CA PRO A 44 10.32 0.54 18.81
C PRO A 44 11.36 0.22 19.89
N PHE A 45 12.61 -0.05 19.51
CA PHE A 45 13.68 -0.34 20.48
C PHE A 45 14.05 0.93 21.26
N LEU A 46 14.23 2.05 20.57
CA LEU A 46 14.47 3.33 21.22
C LEU A 46 13.32 3.72 22.14
N PHE A 47 12.08 3.44 21.73
CA PHE A 47 10.92 3.72 22.58
C PHE A 47 10.89 2.82 23.83
N LYS A 48 11.23 1.54 23.69
CA LYS A 48 11.45 0.65 24.84
C LYS A 48 12.51 1.20 25.78
N ASP A 49 13.67 1.58 25.25
CA ASP A 49 14.80 2.06 26.06
C ASP A 49 14.43 3.32 26.84
N ILE A 50 13.66 4.23 26.23
CA ILE A 50 13.11 5.41 26.93
C ILE A 50 12.20 4.98 28.10
N VAL A 51 11.25 4.07 27.85
CA VAL A 51 10.29 3.62 28.87
C VAL A 51 10.99 2.89 30.01
N ASP A 52 11.95 2.02 29.71
CA ASP A 52 12.71 1.27 30.70
C ASP A 52 13.66 2.18 31.50
N PHE A 53 14.28 3.17 30.84
CA PHE A 53 15.09 4.18 31.50
C PHE A 53 14.27 5.00 32.49
N LEU A 54 13.09 5.49 32.08
CA LEU A 54 12.19 6.24 32.96
C LEU A 54 11.65 5.38 34.10
N SER A 55 11.25 4.14 33.82
CA SER A 55 10.70 3.23 34.84
C SER A 55 11.72 2.85 35.91
N LYS A 56 13.01 2.77 35.56
CA LYS A 56 14.09 2.50 36.51
C LYS A 56 14.44 3.74 37.35
N ASN A 57 14.55 4.91 36.72
CA ASN A 57 14.93 6.14 37.42
C ASN A 57 13.79 6.76 38.23
N ALA A 58 12.51 6.52 37.87
CA ALA A 58 11.37 6.96 38.66
C ALA A 58 11.27 6.26 40.04
N LYS A 59 11.88 5.08 40.21
CA LYS A 59 11.94 4.37 41.49
C LYS A 59 13.06 4.85 42.40
N ILE A 60 14.02 5.60 41.87
CA ILE A 60 15.19 6.10 42.59
C ILE A 60 14.95 7.58 42.85
N GLN A 61 14.21 7.89 43.91
CA GLN A 61 13.87 9.25 44.32
C GLN A 61 15.04 9.98 45.03
N ASP A 62 16.22 9.35 45.05
CA ASP A 62 17.36 9.72 45.89
C ASP A 62 18.64 9.84 45.02
N PHE A 63 18.65 10.81 44.10
CA PHE A 63 19.84 11.14 43.34
C PHE A 63 20.45 12.44 43.86
N GLY A 64 21.66 12.36 44.41
CA GLY A 64 22.50 13.54 44.64
C GLY A 64 22.75 14.31 43.35
N GLU A 65 22.91 15.63 43.46
CA GLU A 65 22.87 16.62 42.35
C GLU A 65 23.67 16.22 41.10
N SER A 66 24.84 15.59 41.23
CA SER A 66 25.71 15.20 40.09
C SER A 66 25.26 13.96 39.30
N ALA A 67 24.41 13.10 39.87
CA ALA A 67 23.88 11.92 39.17
C ALA A 67 22.62 12.26 38.35
N SER A 68 21.92 13.33 38.74
CA SER A 68 20.75 13.87 38.04
C SER A 68 21.10 14.35 36.62
N ASP A 69 22.24 15.03 36.44
CA ASP A 69 22.64 15.61 35.16
C ASP A 69 22.93 14.55 34.07
N LYS A 70 23.64 13.47 34.42
CA LYS A 70 23.94 12.39 33.46
C LYS A 70 22.68 11.63 33.05
N ALA A 71 21.76 11.41 33.98
CA ALA A 71 20.49 10.76 33.69
C ALA A 71 19.61 11.63 32.77
N PHE A 72 19.57 12.94 33.02
CA PHE A 72 18.84 13.90 32.20
C PHE A 72 19.39 13.99 30.77
N VAL A 73 20.72 14.06 30.61
CA VAL A 73 21.37 14.06 29.28
C VAL A 73 21.08 12.77 28.51
N THR A 74 21.11 11.61 29.19
CA THR A 74 20.81 10.31 28.57
C THR A 74 19.36 10.23 28.09
N MET A 75 18.41 10.71 28.90
CA MET A 75 16.99 10.79 28.52
C MET A 75 16.78 11.66 27.27
N ILE A 76 17.38 12.85 27.25
CA ILE A 76 17.29 13.76 26.10
C ILE A 76 17.89 13.11 24.85
N ALA A 77 19.05 12.47 24.97
CA ALA A 77 19.71 11.78 23.86
C ALA A 77 18.83 10.66 23.28
N LEU A 78 18.17 9.86 24.13
CA LEU A 78 17.25 8.81 23.67
C LEU A 78 16.01 9.37 22.98
N ILE A 79 15.40 10.43 23.52
CA ILE A 79 14.21 11.08 22.92
C ILE A 79 14.55 11.73 21.58
N ILE A 80 15.68 12.45 21.51
CA ILE A 80 16.16 13.03 20.24
C ILE A 80 16.48 11.91 19.26
N GLY A 81 17.16 10.84 19.71
CA GLY A 81 17.45 9.66 18.90
C GLY A 81 16.19 9.02 18.31
N TYR A 82 15.14 8.86 19.11
CA TYR A 82 13.83 8.37 18.66
C TYR A 82 13.23 9.29 17.58
N GLY A 83 13.23 10.60 17.81
CA GLY A 83 12.74 11.60 16.85
C GLY A 83 13.53 11.58 15.54
N CYS A 84 14.85 11.52 15.61
CA CYS A 84 15.76 11.42 14.46
C CYS A 84 15.56 10.11 13.70
N ALA A 85 15.43 8.96 14.38
CA ALA A 85 15.18 7.67 13.73
C ALA A 85 13.83 7.67 12.99
N ARG A 86 12.77 8.17 13.63
CA ARG A 86 11.43 8.27 13.01
C ARG A 86 11.43 9.22 11.82
N SER A 87 12.04 10.40 11.97
CA SER A 87 12.11 11.39 10.89
C SER A 87 13.01 10.91 9.74
N GLY A 88 14.14 10.27 10.07
CA GLY A 88 15.06 9.67 9.10
C GLY A 88 14.41 8.53 8.31
N ALA A 89 13.64 7.67 8.96
CA ALA A 89 12.89 6.61 8.28
C ALA A 89 11.88 7.18 7.26
N SER A 90 11.15 8.23 7.65
CA SER A 90 10.23 8.96 6.78
C SER A 90 10.97 9.63 5.62
N LEU A 91 12.04 10.37 5.91
CA LEU A 91 12.87 11.05 4.92
C LEU A 91 13.42 10.07 3.87
N PHE A 92 13.94 8.92 4.29
CA PHE A 92 14.46 7.90 3.37
C PHE A 92 13.35 7.28 2.53
N SER A 93 12.15 7.10 3.10
CA SER A 93 10.98 6.63 2.35
C SER A 93 10.56 7.64 1.27
N GLU A 94 10.52 8.92 1.59
CA GLU A 94 10.16 9.98 0.65
C GLU A 94 11.23 10.21 -0.42
N LEU A 95 12.50 10.22 -0.05
CA LEU A 95 13.62 10.30 -1.00
C LEU A 95 13.60 9.13 -1.97
N ARG A 96 13.36 7.91 -1.47
CA ARG A 96 13.17 6.73 -2.31
C ARG A 96 12.02 6.95 -3.30
N SER A 97 10.86 7.41 -2.82
CA SER A 97 9.69 7.67 -3.67
C SER A 97 9.98 8.70 -4.76
N ALA A 98 10.66 9.79 -4.42
CA ALA A 98 11.04 10.85 -5.36
C ALA A 98 12.01 10.35 -6.45
N ILE A 99 13.08 9.63 -6.05
CA ILE A 99 14.04 9.06 -6.99
C ILE A 99 13.36 8.04 -7.90
N PHE A 100 12.49 7.21 -7.35
CA PHE A 100 11.78 6.18 -8.08
C PHE A 100 10.74 6.75 -9.06
N ALA A 101 10.08 7.87 -8.73
CA ALA A 101 9.11 8.50 -9.63
C ALA A 101 9.72 8.78 -11.01
N THR A 102 10.99 9.17 -11.08
CA THR A 102 11.67 9.36 -12.37
C THR A 102 11.87 8.05 -13.13
N VAL A 103 12.19 6.95 -12.43
CA VAL A 103 12.34 5.62 -13.03
C VAL A 103 10.99 5.13 -13.57
N ALA A 104 9.96 5.19 -12.74
CA ALA A 104 8.60 4.78 -13.10
C ALA A 104 8.08 5.55 -14.32
N GLN A 105 8.26 6.87 -14.34
CA GLN A 105 7.81 7.69 -15.47
C GLN A 105 8.61 7.40 -16.74
N SER A 106 9.92 7.17 -16.63
CA SER A 106 10.74 6.77 -17.78
C SER A 106 10.26 5.45 -18.38
N SER A 107 9.93 4.46 -17.55
CA SER A 107 9.38 3.17 -17.99
C SER A 107 8.01 3.34 -18.67
N VAL A 108 7.12 4.18 -18.12
CA VAL A 108 5.82 4.50 -18.75
C VAL A 108 6.01 5.11 -20.14
N THR A 109 6.87 6.12 -20.25
CA THR A 109 7.13 6.80 -21.54
C THR A 109 7.68 5.84 -22.59
N GLN A 110 8.60 4.95 -22.19
CA GLN A 110 9.15 3.93 -23.09
C GLN A 110 8.10 2.94 -23.55
N LEU A 111 7.28 2.42 -22.62
CA LEU A 111 6.19 1.51 -22.93
C LEU A 111 5.16 2.14 -23.86
N ALA A 112 4.73 3.37 -23.55
CA ALA A 112 3.78 4.11 -24.37
C ALA A 112 4.32 4.31 -25.80
N SER A 113 5.59 4.70 -25.93
CA SER A 113 6.25 4.87 -27.23
C SER A 113 6.32 3.55 -28.01
N GLN A 114 6.61 2.44 -27.34
CA GLN A 114 6.70 1.13 -27.98
C GLN A 114 5.34 0.60 -28.43
N VAL A 115 4.30 0.80 -27.61
CA VAL A 115 2.92 0.47 -27.97
C VAL A 115 2.47 1.32 -29.15
N PHE A 116 2.73 2.63 -29.13
CA PHE A 116 2.39 3.53 -30.22
C PHE A 116 3.09 3.14 -31.54
N ARG A 117 4.39 2.83 -31.50
CA ARG A 117 5.13 2.30 -32.66
C ARG A 117 4.56 0.98 -33.17
N HIS A 118 4.09 0.11 -32.28
CA HIS A 118 3.49 -1.15 -32.68
C HIS A 118 2.16 -0.94 -33.39
N LEU A 119 1.32 -0.02 -32.90
CA LEU A 119 0.04 0.32 -33.54
C LEU A 119 0.24 0.81 -34.97
N HIS A 120 1.23 1.67 -35.21
CA HIS A 120 1.54 2.15 -36.56
C HIS A 120 2.00 1.05 -37.54
N LYS A 121 2.42 -0.11 -37.04
CA LYS A 121 2.81 -1.27 -37.86
C LYS A 121 1.65 -2.22 -38.14
N LEU A 122 0.48 -1.99 -37.54
CA LEU A 122 -0.70 -2.81 -37.79
C LEU A 122 -1.32 -2.43 -39.15
N ASP A 123 -2.03 -3.39 -39.72
CA ASP A 123 -2.63 -3.27 -41.04
C ASP A 123 -3.82 -2.30 -41.07
N LEU A 124 -4.18 -1.84 -42.27
CA LEU A 124 -5.28 -0.90 -42.46
C LEU A 124 -6.63 -1.46 -41.96
N ASN A 125 -6.86 -2.78 -42.06
CA ASN A 125 -8.10 -3.39 -41.56
C ASN A 125 -8.19 -3.34 -40.03
N PHE A 126 -7.06 -3.39 -39.33
CA PHE A 126 -7.03 -3.16 -37.89
C PHE A 126 -7.51 -1.73 -37.54
N HIS A 127 -7.06 -0.73 -38.29
CA HIS A 127 -7.41 0.67 -38.06
C HIS A 127 -8.85 1.02 -38.46
N LEU A 128 -9.38 0.45 -39.54
CA LEU A 128 -10.75 0.73 -40.02
C LEU A 128 -11.85 0.10 -39.14
N ASN A 129 -11.56 -1.03 -38.47
CA ASN A 129 -12.57 -1.78 -37.72
C ASN A 129 -12.67 -1.42 -36.22
N ARG A 130 -11.90 -0.45 -35.70
CA ARG A 130 -11.84 -0.16 -34.26
C ARG A 130 -12.33 1.25 -33.93
N GLN A 131 -13.06 1.38 -32.83
CA GLN A 131 -13.36 2.66 -32.19
C GLN A 131 -12.05 3.29 -31.68
N THR A 132 -11.55 4.30 -32.39
CA THR A 132 -10.29 5.00 -32.09
C THR A 132 -10.21 5.52 -30.65
N GLY A 133 -11.34 5.97 -30.08
CA GLY A 133 -11.43 6.44 -28.69
C GLY A 133 -11.28 5.33 -27.64
N ALA A 134 -11.85 4.15 -27.87
CA ALA A 134 -11.73 3.01 -26.95
C ALA A 134 -10.30 2.44 -26.96
N LEU A 135 -9.67 2.39 -28.14
CA LEU A 135 -8.29 1.94 -28.30
C LEU A 135 -7.32 2.89 -27.58
N SER A 136 -7.48 4.21 -27.76
CA SER A 136 -6.66 5.22 -27.07
C SER A 136 -6.75 5.08 -25.54
N LYS A 137 -7.97 4.97 -24.99
CA LYS A 137 -8.18 4.72 -23.55
C LYS A 137 -7.56 3.40 -23.08
N ALA A 138 -7.61 2.34 -23.90
CA ALA A 138 -7.04 1.04 -23.54
C ALA A 138 -5.50 1.10 -23.46
N ILE A 139 -4.85 1.80 -24.38
CA ILE A 139 -3.38 2.00 -24.37
C ILE A 139 -2.95 2.80 -23.15
N ASP A 140 -3.64 3.92 -22.90
CA ASP A 140 -3.34 4.81 -21.79
C ASP A 140 -3.54 4.11 -20.43
N ARG A 141 -4.64 3.34 -20.28
CA ARG A 141 -4.87 2.50 -19.09
C ARG A 141 -3.88 1.35 -18.98
N GLY A 142 -3.54 0.69 -20.09
CA GLY A 142 -2.65 -0.46 -20.11
C GLY A 142 -1.21 -0.11 -19.76
N THR A 143 -0.66 0.96 -20.34
CA THR A 143 0.71 1.41 -20.08
C THR A 143 0.88 1.88 -18.63
N ARG A 144 -0.08 2.66 -18.10
CA ARG A 144 -0.09 3.05 -16.68
C ARG A 144 -0.26 1.85 -15.75
N GLY A 145 -1.16 0.93 -16.07
CA GLY A 145 -1.39 -0.28 -15.27
C GLY A 145 -0.15 -1.16 -15.15
N VAL A 146 0.61 -1.31 -16.24
CA VAL A 146 1.87 -2.04 -16.24
C VAL A 146 2.90 -1.42 -15.29
N SER A 147 3.12 -0.10 -15.38
CA SER A 147 4.07 0.59 -14.52
C SER A 147 3.62 0.54 -13.04
N PHE A 148 2.32 0.68 -12.81
CA PHE A 148 1.73 0.56 -11.48
C PHE A 148 1.98 -0.82 -10.86
N VAL A 149 1.69 -1.91 -11.57
CA VAL A 149 1.87 -3.28 -11.05
C VAL A 149 3.33 -3.55 -10.70
N LEU A 150 4.25 -3.14 -11.56
CA LEU A 150 5.67 -3.37 -11.35
C LEU A 150 6.21 -2.55 -10.18
N SER A 151 5.75 -1.30 -10.04
CA SER A 151 6.04 -0.43 -8.91
C SER A 151 5.48 -1.02 -7.61
N ALA A 152 4.23 -1.49 -7.64
CA ALA A 152 3.59 -2.12 -6.49
C ALA A 152 4.33 -3.39 -6.04
N LEU A 153 4.76 -4.24 -6.97
CA LEU A 153 5.50 -5.47 -6.65
C LEU A 153 6.86 -5.19 -6.00
N LEU A 154 7.66 -4.29 -6.58
CA LEU A 154 9.02 -4.04 -6.10
C LEU A 154 9.09 -3.17 -4.85
N PHE A 155 8.14 -2.25 -4.66
CA PHE A 155 8.25 -1.21 -3.64
C PHE A 155 7.20 -1.26 -2.54
N ASN A 156 6.10 -2.01 -2.75
CA ASN A 156 5.14 -2.27 -1.69
C ASN A 156 5.23 -3.75 -1.30
N ILE A 157 4.92 -4.67 -2.21
CA ILE A 157 4.76 -6.09 -1.88
C ILE A 157 6.07 -6.73 -1.38
N ALA A 158 7.17 -6.65 -2.14
CA ALA A 158 8.43 -7.28 -1.73
C ALA A 158 8.99 -6.70 -0.41
N PRO A 159 9.02 -5.36 -0.21
CA PRO A 159 9.42 -4.76 1.07
C PRO A 159 8.51 -5.15 2.23
N THR A 160 7.20 -5.21 2.03
CA THR A 160 6.25 -5.64 3.06
C THR A 160 6.51 -7.09 3.48
N ILE A 161 6.77 -8.01 2.55
CA ILE A 161 7.12 -9.41 2.88
C ILE A 161 8.39 -9.47 3.73
N VAL A 162 9.42 -8.71 3.33
CA VAL A 162 10.70 -8.65 4.04
C VAL A 162 10.53 -8.04 5.44
N GLU A 163 9.74 -6.97 5.58
CA GLU A 163 9.42 -6.34 6.87
C GLU A 163 8.63 -7.27 7.79
N VAL A 164 7.62 -7.96 7.26
CA VAL A 164 6.86 -8.98 7.98
C VAL A 164 7.77 -10.09 8.50
N ALA A 165 8.68 -10.58 7.66
CA ALA A 165 9.65 -11.60 8.05
C ALA A 165 10.62 -11.09 9.13
N MET A 166 11.12 -9.86 8.99
CA MET A 166 12.02 -9.24 9.98
C MET A 166 11.32 -9.04 11.33
N VAL A 167 10.14 -8.43 11.35
CA VAL A 167 9.41 -8.19 12.62
C VAL A 167 9.03 -9.51 13.28
N SER A 168 8.50 -10.47 12.52
CA SER A 168 8.14 -11.79 13.07
C SER A 168 9.36 -12.56 13.59
N GLY A 169 10.51 -12.44 12.91
CA GLY A 169 11.79 -12.98 13.37
C GLY A 169 12.30 -12.32 14.65
N ILE A 170 12.20 -10.98 14.76
CA ILE A 170 12.55 -10.22 15.96
C ILE A 170 11.66 -10.65 17.14
N LEU A 171 10.35 -10.76 16.92
CA LEU A 171 9.41 -11.22 17.95
C LEU A 171 9.73 -12.64 18.42
N CYS A 172 10.06 -13.54 17.48
CA CYS A 172 10.46 -14.92 17.80
C CYS A 172 11.73 -14.95 18.67
N ALA A 173 12.76 -14.19 18.28
CA ALA A 173 14.06 -14.20 18.95
C ALA A 173 14.04 -13.52 20.33
N LYS A 174 13.24 -12.45 20.51
CA LYS A 174 13.17 -11.68 21.76
C LYS A 174 12.15 -12.22 22.76
N PHE A 175 10.96 -12.61 22.29
CA PHE A 175 9.83 -12.93 23.15
C PHE A 175 9.39 -14.40 23.06
N GLY A 176 9.95 -15.14 22.11
CA GLY A 176 9.69 -16.56 21.91
C GLY A 176 8.72 -16.86 20.77
N PRO A 177 8.57 -18.15 20.42
CA PRO A 177 7.84 -18.58 19.22
C PRO A 177 6.35 -18.27 19.25
N ASN A 178 5.73 -18.18 20.43
CA ASN A 178 4.30 -17.89 20.58
C ASN A 178 3.92 -16.54 19.95
N TYR A 179 4.77 -15.50 20.10
CA TYR A 179 4.53 -14.19 19.52
C TYR A 179 4.62 -14.20 18.00
N ALA A 180 5.57 -14.95 17.45
CA ALA A 180 5.72 -15.13 16.01
C ALA A 180 4.55 -15.90 15.40
N LEU A 181 4.02 -16.91 16.10
CA LEU A 181 2.83 -17.66 15.67
C LEU A 181 1.59 -16.76 15.60
N VAL A 182 1.38 -15.89 16.59
CA VAL A 182 0.27 -14.92 16.57
C VAL A 182 0.43 -13.93 15.41
N SER A 183 1.65 -13.40 15.19
CA SER A 183 1.95 -12.50 14.06
C SER A 183 1.66 -13.15 12.70
N ILE A 184 2.26 -14.31 12.44
CA ILE A 184 2.10 -15.03 11.16
C ILE A 184 0.64 -15.47 10.97
N GLY A 185 -0.01 -15.95 12.05
CA GLY A 185 -1.42 -16.33 12.03
C GLY A 185 -2.33 -15.15 11.70
N CYS A 186 -2.09 -13.98 12.29
CA CYS A 186 -2.84 -12.76 12.00
C CYS A 186 -2.66 -12.29 10.55
N ILE A 187 -1.42 -12.30 10.04
CA ILE A 187 -1.12 -11.91 8.66
C ILE A 187 -1.73 -12.91 7.67
N GLY A 188 -1.70 -14.20 7.98
CA GLY A 188 -2.37 -15.24 7.21
C GLY A 188 -3.89 -15.02 7.16
N ALA A 189 -4.52 -14.79 8.31
CA ALA A 189 -5.94 -14.49 8.42
C ALA A 189 -6.31 -13.20 7.66
N TYR A 190 -5.53 -12.13 7.81
CA TYR A 190 -5.69 -10.88 7.09
C TYR A 190 -5.62 -11.10 5.57
N THR A 191 -4.60 -11.81 5.10
CA THR A 191 -4.38 -12.07 3.67
C THR A 191 -5.51 -12.90 3.08
N MET A 192 -5.91 -13.97 3.79
CA MET A 192 -7.01 -14.84 3.36
C MET A 192 -8.34 -14.09 3.32
N PHE A 193 -8.68 -13.36 4.38
CA PHE A 193 -9.89 -12.54 4.45
C PHE A 193 -9.92 -11.48 3.34
N THR A 194 -8.81 -10.78 3.15
CA THR A 194 -8.66 -9.75 2.12
C THR A 194 -8.83 -10.35 0.73
N PHE A 195 -8.18 -11.47 0.42
CA PHE A 195 -8.28 -12.10 -0.89
C PHE A 195 -9.69 -12.60 -1.20
N LEU A 196 -10.35 -13.27 -0.24
CA LEU A 196 -11.73 -13.75 -0.39
C LEU A 196 -12.70 -12.59 -0.62
N THR A 197 -12.56 -11.52 0.19
CA THR A 197 -13.42 -10.34 0.10
C THR A 197 -13.19 -9.56 -1.19
N ILE A 198 -11.93 -9.42 -1.64
CA ILE A 198 -11.60 -8.80 -2.93
C ILE A 198 -12.29 -9.55 -4.07
N ARG A 199 -12.14 -10.88 -4.13
CA ARG A 199 -12.77 -11.69 -5.20
C ARG A 199 -14.29 -11.52 -5.21
N TRP A 200 -14.91 -11.50 -4.04
CA TRP A 200 -16.36 -11.30 -3.92
C TRP A 200 -16.79 -9.89 -4.36
N ARG A 201 -16.06 -8.83 -3.98
CA ARG A 201 -16.46 -7.44 -4.29
C ARG A 201 -16.07 -6.96 -5.68
N THR A 202 -15.11 -7.61 -6.35
CA THR A 202 -14.71 -7.25 -7.73
C THR A 202 -15.90 -7.24 -8.68
N LYS A 203 -16.88 -8.15 -8.50
CA LYS A 203 -18.10 -8.19 -9.32
C LYS A 203 -18.89 -6.88 -9.27
N PHE A 204 -19.05 -6.29 -8.09
CA PHE A 204 -19.78 -5.02 -7.93
C PHE A 204 -19.10 -3.87 -8.65
N ARG A 205 -17.75 -3.86 -8.63
CA ARG A 205 -16.97 -2.86 -9.36
C ARG A 205 -17.10 -3.03 -10.87
N VAL A 206 -17.13 -4.27 -11.35
CA VAL A 206 -17.36 -4.57 -12.77
C VAL A 206 -18.76 -4.11 -13.20
N ASP A 207 -19.79 -4.40 -12.41
CA ASP A 207 -21.16 -4.00 -12.72
C ASP A 207 -21.34 -2.47 -12.69
N MET A 208 -20.71 -1.79 -11.72
CA MET A 208 -20.66 -0.34 -11.65
C MET A 208 -20.03 0.26 -12.92
N ASN A 209 -18.88 -0.24 -13.36
CA ASN A 209 -18.22 0.24 -14.57
C ASN A 209 -19.04 -0.03 -15.84
N LYS A 210 -19.80 -1.14 -15.90
CA LYS A 210 -20.71 -1.43 -17.03
C LYS A 210 -21.84 -0.41 -17.08
N ALA A 211 -22.49 -0.13 -15.94
CA ALA A 211 -23.56 0.86 -15.85
C ALA A 211 -23.06 2.28 -16.18
N GLU A 212 -21.85 2.64 -15.74
CA GLU A 212 -21.18 3.91 -16.08
C GLU A 212 -20.97 4.05 -17.59
N ASN A 213 -20.45 3.01 -18.24
CA ASN A 213 -20.27 3.02 -19.70
C ASN A 213 -21.61 3.10 -20.45
N GLU A 214 -22.65 2.41 -19.97
CA GLU A 214 -24.00 2.49 -20.58
C GLU A 214 -24.57 3.91 -20.46
N ALA A 215 -24.48 4.53 -19.29
CA ALA A 215 -24.92 5.90 -19.05
C ALA A 215 -24.15 6.90 -19.94
N GLY A 216 -22.82 6.77 -19.98
CA GLY A 216 -21.96 7.60 -20.82
C GLY A 216 -22.26 7.48 -22.31
N ASN A 217 -22.50 6.25 -22.80
CA ASN A 217 -22.87 6.02 -24.19
C ASN A 217 -24.22 6.67 -24.54
N LYS A 218 -25.24 6.55 -23.68
CA LYS A 218 -26.54 7.19 -23.89
C LYS A 218 -26.44 8.71 -23.91
N ALA A 219 -25.66 9.29 -23.00
CA ALA A 219 -25.43 10.73 -22.97
C ALA A 219 -24.74 11.23 -24.25
N ILE A 220 -23.70 10.53 -24.71
CA ILE A 220 -22.99 10.87 -25.96
C ILE A 220 -23.93 10.75 -27.16
N ASP A 221 -24.71 9.66 -27.26
CA ASP A 221 -25.64 9.43 -28.36
C ASP A 221 -26.73 10.52 -28.43
N SER A 222 -27.30 10.89 -27.28
CA SER A 222 -28.29 11.97 -27.18
C SER A 222 -27.72 13.33 -27.61
N LEU A 223 -26.48 13.64 -27.21
CA LEU A 223 -25.81 14.91 -27.56
C LEU A 223 -25.38 14.97 -29.02
N ILE A 224 -24.89 13.86 -29.59
CA ILE A 224 -24.57 13.79 -31.03
C ILE A 224 -25.85 13.95 -31.87
N ASN A 225 -26.95 13.31 -31.44
CA ASN A 225 -28.24 13.36 -32.10
C ASN A 225 -29.16 14.47 -31.58
N TYR A 226 -28.59 15.55 -31.02
CA TYR A 226 -29.34 16.64 -30.39
C TYR A 226 -30.44 17.21 -31.27
N LYS A 227 -30.17 17.37 -32.58
CA LYS A 227 -31.13 17.88 -33.55
C LYS A 227 -32.36 16.97 -33.65
N THR A 228 -32.17 15.65 -33.67
CA THR A 228 -33.24 14.67 -33.75
C THR A 228 -34.08 14.69 -32.47
N VAL A 229 -33.44 14.73 -31.30
CA VAL A 229 -34.14 14.79 -30.01
C VAL A 229 -35.03 16.03 -29.93
N LYS A 230 -34.54 17.20 -30.34
CA LYS A 230 -35.34 18.44 -30.38
C LYS A 230 -36.39 18.47 -31.48
N TYR A 231 -36.13 17.85 -32.63
CA TYR A 231 -37.11 17.75 -33.71
C TYR A 231 -38.36 16.98 -33.27
N PHE A 232 -38.18 15.93 -32.48
CA PHE A 232 -39.27 15.11 -31.94
C PHE A 232 -39.77 15.53 -30.54
N ASN A 233 -39.22 16.60 -29.93
CA ASN A 233 -39.51 17.01 -28.54
C ASN A 233 -39.42 15.85 -27.52
N ASN A 234 -38.40 15.00 -27.66
CA ASN A 234 -38.20 13.78 -26.86
C ASN A 234 -37.13 13.94 -25.75
N ASP A 235 -36.91 15.15 -25.27
CA ASP A 235 -35.93 15.43 -24.22
C ASP A 235 -36.27 14.71 -22.90
N ASP A 236 -37.52 14.75 -22.45
CA ASP A 236 -37.93 14.03 -21.23
C ASP A 236 -37.75 12.51 -21.35
N TYR A 237 -37.93 11.97 -22.56
CA TYR A 237 -37.73 10.55 -22.85
C TYR A 237 -36.25 10.17 -22.72
N GLU A 238 -35.34 10.95 -23.31
CA GLU A 238 -33.90 10.71 -23.21
C GLU A 238 -33.39 10.90 -21.77
N VAL A 239 -33.91 11.89 -21.04
CA VAL A 239 -33.61 12.08 -19.61
C VAL A 239 -34.00 10.85 -18.80
N LYS A 240 -35.23 10.33 -18.96
CA LYS A 240 -35.66 9.10 -18.26
C LYS A 240 -34.81 7.89 -18.61
N ARG A 241 -34.41 7.75 -19.88
CA ARG A 241 -33.56 6.65 -20.35
C ARG A 241 -32.15 6.72 -19.75
N TYR A 242 -31.62 7.93 -19.59
CA TYR A 242 -30.35 8.19 -18.91
C TYR A 242 -30.46 7.93 -17.40
N GLU A 243 -31.52 8.42 -16.75
CA GLU A 243 -31.81 8.23 -15.33
C GLU A 243 -31.87 6.74 -14.95
N GLN A 244 -32.52 5.91 -15.77
CA GLN A 244 -32.55 4.45 -15.55
C GLN A 244 -31.15 3.81 -15.51
N SER A 245 -30.21 4.29 -16.33
CA SER A 245 -28.81 3.83 -16.28
C SER A 245 -28.08 4.37 -15.04
N LEU A 246 -28.37 5.61 -14.64
CA LEU A 246 -27.82 6.18 -13.41
C LEU A 246 -28.31 5.46 -12.15
N ILE A 247 -29.57 5.02 -12.08
CA ILE A 247 -30.08 4.24 -10.95
C ILE A 247 -29.32 2.90 -10.82
N LYS A 248 -29.07 2.20 -11.94
CA LYS A 248 -28.24 0.97 -11.93
C LYS A 248 -26.81 1.24 -11.46
N TYR A 249 -26.23 2.35 -11.92
CA TYR A 249 -24.91 2.80 -11.45
C TYR A 249 -24.92 3.08 -9.96
N GLN A 250 -25.90 3.84 -9.46
CA GLN A 250 -26.05 4.20 -8.06
C GLN A 250 -26.15 2.96 -7.17
N GLN A 251 -27.00 1.99 -7.51
CA GLN A 251 -27.13 0.73 -6.75
C GLN A 251 -25.81 -0.04 -6.68
N SER A 252 -25.07 -0.10 -7.79
CA SER A 252 -23.77 -0.79 -7.86
C SER A 252 -22.66 -0.02 -7.13
N ALA A 253 -22.71 1.32 -7.18
CA ALA A 253 -21.80 2.20 -6.46
C ALA A 253 -21.99 2.07 -4.94
N ILE A 254 -23.23 2.04 -4.46
CA ILE A 254 -23.55 1.81 -3.04
C ILE A 254 -22.98 0.46 -2.58
N LYS A 255 -23.17 -0.63 -3.34
CA LYS A 255 -22.58 -1.94 -3.03
C LYS A 255 -21.04 -1.90 -3.02
N THR A 256 -20.44 -1.14 -3.92
CA THR A 256 -18.98 -0.97 -3.99
C THR A 256 -18.44 -0.24 -2.76
N SER A 257 -19.11 0.82 -2.30
CA SER A 257 -18.72 1.59 -1.11
C SER A 257 -18.99 0.82 0.19
N THR A 258 -20.17 0.22 0.35
CA THR A 258 -20.52 -0.56 1.54
C THR A 258 -19.64 -1.80 1.69
N SER A 259 -19.31 -2.51 0.60
CA SER A 259 -18.34 -3.62 0.65
C SER A 259 -16.93 -3.18 1.01
N LEU A 260 -16.53 -1.93 0.73
CA LEU A 260 -15.25 -1.38 1.19
C LEU A 260 -15.26 -1.20 2.71
N ALA A 261 -16.36 -0.69 3.26
CA ALA A 261 -16.50 -0.50 4.71
C ALA A 261 -16.41 -1.85 5.46
N VAL A 262 -17.07 -2.90 4.94
CA VAL A 262 -16.98 -4.26 5.49
C VAL A 262 -15.56 -4.80 5.43
N LEU A 263 -14.84 -4.59 4.31
CA LEU A 263 -13.44 -4.98 4.19
C LEU A 263 -12.59 -4.27 5.25
N ASN A 264 -12.67 -2.93 5.33
CA ASN A 264 -11.89 -2.13 6.27
C ASN A 264 -12.18 -2.52 7.72
N PHE A 265 -13.45 -2.75 8.07
CA PHE A 265 -13.83 -3.18 9.41
C PHE A 265 -13.27 -4.57 9.72
N GLY A 266 -13.44 -5.54 8.83
CA GLY A 266 -12.91 -6.90 9.04
C GLY A 266 -11.38 -6.93 9.16
N GLN A 267 -10.69 -6.15 8.34
CA GLN A 267 -9.23 -5.97 8.42
C GLN A 267 -8.81 -5.38 9.78
N ASN A 268 -9.46 -4.31 10.22
CA ASN A 268 -9.21 -3.70 11.53
C ASN A 268 -9.52 -4.68 12.68
N ALA A 269 -10.64 -5.41 12.61
CA ALA A 269 -11.01 -6.38 13.64
C ALA A 269 -9.98 -7.52 13.78
N ILE A 270 -9.45 -8.02 12.67
CA ILE A 270 -8.36 -9.02 12.67
C ILE A 270 -7.12 -8.45 13.37
N PHE A 271 -6.68 -7.25 12.98
CA PHE A 271 -5.52 -6.60 13.58
C PHE A 271 -5.70 -6.26 15.06
N SER A 272 -6.89 -5.77 15.46
CA SER A 272 -7.21 -5.49 16.85
C SER A 272 -7.21 -6.76 17.69
N THR A 273 -7.77 -7.86 17.18
CA THR A 273 -7.77 -9.15 17.89
C THR A 273 -6.35 -9.68 18.06
N GLY A 274 -5.52 -9.62 17.02
CA GLY A 274 -4.12 -10.03 17.11
C GLY A 274 -3.30 -9.13 18.04
N LEU A 275 -3.54 -7.82 18.04
CA LEU A 275 -2.92 -6.88 18.98
C LEU A 275 -3.28 -7.24 20.43
N THR A 276 -4.57 -7.44 20.71
CA THR A 276 -5.05 -7.83 22.03
C THR A 276 -4.40 -9.14 22.48
N ALA A 277 -4.30 -10.14 21.60
CA ALA A 277 -3.64 -11.40 21.92
C ALA A 277 -2.15 -11.20 22.29
N ILE A 278 -1.39 -10.42 21.52
CA ILE A 278 0.00 -10.12 21.83
C ILE A 278 0.14 -9.34 23.13
N MET A 279 -0.73 -8.34 23.36
CA MET A 279 -0.70 -7.54 24.58
C MET A 279 -1.04 -8.37 25.82
N LEU A 280 -1.95 -9.34 25.72
CA LEU A 280 -2.23 -10.27 26.81
C LEU A 280 -1.04 -11.18 27.12
N LEU A 281 -0.38 -11.72 26.08
CA LEU A 281 0.83 -12.54 26.25
C LEU A 281 1.97 -11.74 26.89
N ALA A 282 2.23 -10.53 26.38
CA ALA A 282 3.27 -9.65 26.90
C ALA A 282 2.93 -9.17 28.32
N GLY A 283 1.65 -8.93 28.61
CA GLY A 283 1.18 -8.53 29.94
C GLY A 283 1.39 -9.64 30.96
N TYR A 284 1.06 -10.87 30.59
CA TYR A 284 1.34 -12.05 31.40
C TYR A 284 2.85 -12.21 31.65
N GLY A 285 3.68 -12.07 30.61
CA GLY A 285 5.15 -12.12 30.72
C GLY A 285 5.71 -11.04 31.64
N ALA A 286 5.13 -9.83 31.64
CA ALA A 286 5.51 -8.74 32.53
C ALA A 286 5.13 -9.02 33.99
N VAL A 287 3.93 -9.58 34.25
CA VAL A 287 3.50 -9.99 35.60
C VAL A 287 4.38 -11.10 36.15
N CYS A 288 4.81 -12.04 35.31
CA CYS A 288 5.75 -13.11 35.69
C CYS A 288 7.21 -12.63 35.81
N GLY A 289 7.50 -11.34 35.59
CA GLY A 289 8.84 -10.76 35.71
C GLY A 289 9.82 -11.14 34.58
N GLN A 290 9.33 -11.76 33.50
CA GLN A 290 10.15 -12.16 32.34
C GLN A 290 10.35 -11.03 31.33
N MET A 291 9.51 -9.99 31.38
CA MET A 291 9.50 -8.87 30.43
C MET A 291 9.41 -7.53 31.17
N THR A 292 9.98 -6.48 30.60
CA THR A 292 9.87 -5.12 31.15
C THR A 292 8.59 -4.42 30.67
N VAL A 293 8.25 -3.28 31.28
CA VAL A 293 7.17 -2.41 30.77
C VAL A 293 7.52 -1.86 29.38
N GLY A 294 8.80 -1.61 29.10
CA GLY A 294 9.26 -1.22 27.77
C GLY A 294 9.09 -2.34 26.73
N ASP A 295 9.19 -3.61 27.10
CA ASP A 295 8.93 -4.73 26.20
C ASP A 295 7.47 -4.78 25.71
N LEU A 296 6.52 -4.47 26.59
CA LEU A 296 5.10 -4.33 26.22
C LEU A 296 4.92 -3.24 25.15
N VAL A 297 5.56 -2.09 25.35
CA VAL A 297 5.51 -0.96 24.42
C VAL A 297 6.17 -1.30 23.09
N MET A 298 7.30 -2.03 23.12
CA MET A 298 7.99 -2.52 21.93
C MET A 298 7.12 -3.47 21.11
N CYS A 299 6.47 -4.45 21.76
CA CYS A 299 5.54 -5.38 21.11
C CYS A 299 4.41 -4.64 20.41
N ASN A 300 3.78 -3.69 21.10
CA ASN A 300 2.72 -2.86 20.51
C ASN A 300 3.22 -2.04 19.32
N ALA A 301 4.38 -1.40 19.45
CA ALA A 301 4.94 -0.57 18.39
C ALA A 301 5.36 -1.37 17.15
N LEU A 302 6.00 -2.54 17.33
CA LEU A 302 6.33 -3.48 16.24
C LEU A 302 5.06 -4.02 15.57
N TRP A 303 4.02 -4.33 16.34
CA TRP A 303 2.74 -4.76 15.81
C TRP A 303 2.08 -3.68 14.96
N PHE A 304 2.06 -2.44 15.43
CA PHE A 304 1.48 -1.33 14.68
C PHE A 304 2.22 -1.10 13.36
N GLN A 305 3.55 -1.26 13.35
CA GLN A 305 4.34 -1.19 12.11
C GLN A 305 3.95 -2.26 11.10
N LEU A 306 3.56 -3.45 11.56
CA LEU A 306 3.01 -4.49 10.69
C LEU A 306 1.65 -4.10 10.10
N SER A 307 0.85 -3.24 10.72
CA SER A 307 -0.46 -2.87 10.17
C SER A 307 -0.44 -1.76 9.11
N VAL A 308 0.60 -0.93 9.09
CA VAL A 308 0.68 0.22 8.17
C VAL A 308 0.87 -0.18 6.69
N PRO A 309 1.73 -1.15 6.33
CA PRO A 309 2.06 -1.42 4.94
C PRO A 309 1.16 -2.47 4.25
N ILE A 310 0.18 -3.04 4.95
CA ILE A 310 -0.64 -4.18 4.51
C ILE A 310 -2.09 -3.74 4.28
#